data_AF-A0A1V4PF71-F1
#
_entry.id   AF-A0A1V4PF71-F1
#
_cell.length_a   1.000
_cell.length_b   1.000
_cell.length_c   1.000
_cell.angle_alpha   90.00
_cell.angle_beta   90.00
_cell.angle_gamma   90.00
#
_symmetry.space_group_name_H-M   'P 1'
#
loop_
_entity.id
_entity.type
_entity.pdbx_description
1 polymer ?
#
loop_
_entity_poly.entity_id
_entity_poly.type
_entity_poly.pdbx_seq_one_letter_code
_entity_poly.pdbx_strand_id
1 'polypeptide(L)'
;MPDPPAPTPQELAATPENVAPTPEETGYTPGGVPTFESVREKIETRYGTAVGSSELASETPEGRAVEEQYEARQRAAHDRLEQIRASMRNEPDRT
;
A
#
# COMPACT_ATOMS: atom_id res chain seq x y z
N MET A 1 51.56 -42.62 38.96
CA MET A 1 50.61 -41.51 38.76
C MET A 1 50.65 -41.16 37.28
N PRO A 2 49.55 -41.27 36.52
CA PRO A 2 49.49 -40.75 35.15
C PRO A 2 49.55 -39.21 35.14
N ASP A 3 50.13 -38.64 34.09
CA ASP A 3 50.15 -37.19 33.84
C ASP A 3 48.73 -36.59 33.80
N PRO A 4 48.54 -35.32 34.24
CA PRO A 4 47.28 -34.63 34.01
C PRO A 4 47.06 -34.37 32.51
N PRO A 5 45.81 -34.43 32.01
CA PRO A 5 45.54 -34.12 30.61
C PRO A 5 45.90 -32.66 30.31
N ALA A 6 46.53 -32.43 29.16
CA ALA A 6 46.78 -31.09 28.64
C ALA A 6 45.47 -30.29 28.55
N PRO A 7 45.49 -28.97 28.82
CA PRO A 7 44.30 -28.15 28.61
C PRO A 7 43.93 -28.20 27.13
N THR A 8 42.69 -28.57 26.85
CA THR A 8 42.03 -28.38 25.57
C THR A 8 42.19 -26.92 25.14
N PRO A 9 42.54 -26.63 23.86
CA PRO A 9 42.44 -25.28 23.34
C PRO A 9 41.02 -24.79 23.56
N GLN A 10 40.89 -23.82 24.45
CA GLN A 10 39.64 -23.17 24.79
C GLN A 10 39.01 -22.67 23.50
N GLU A 11 37.80 -23.17 23.25
CA GLU A 11 36.69 -22.49 22.61
C GLU A 11 37.00 -21.01 22.37
N LEU A 12 37.20 -20.69 21.08
CA LEU A 12 37.47 -19.35 20.58
C LEU A 12 36.54 -18.37 21.30
N ALA A 13 37.16 -17.53 22.13
CA ALA A 13 36.51 -16.48 22.88
C ALA A 13 35.54 -15.73 21.97
N ALA A 14 34.25 -15.82 22.30
CA ALA A 14 33.23 -14.92 21.79
C ALA A 14 33.58 -13.51 22.29
N THR A 15 34.41 -12.82 21.51
CA THR A 15 34.52 -11.37 21.53
C THR A 15 33.11 -10.84 21.25
N PRO A 16 32.59 -9.83 21.97
CA PRO A 16 31.40 -9.13 21.51
C PRO A 16 31.78 -8.35 20.26
N GLU A 17 31.82 -9.06 19.13
CA GLU A 17 31.96 -8.47 17.82
C GLU A 17 30.69 -7.65 17.61
N ASN A 18 30.88 -6.35 17.49
CA ASN A 18 29.86 -5.46 16.99
C ASN A 18 29.56 -5.89 15.55
N VAL A 19 28.67 -6.87 15.39
CA VAL A 19 28.25 -7.40 14.11
C VAL A 19 27.50 -6.26 13.42
N ALA A 20 28.15 -5.66 12.43
CA ALA A 20 27.47 -4.74 11.53
C ALA A 20 26.23 -5.44 10.98
N PRO A 21 25.06 -4.77 10.95
CA PRO A 21 23.83 -5.41 10.52
C PRO A 21 24.01 -5.95 9.11
N THR A 22 23.58 -7.19 8.91
CA THR A 22 23.74 -7.84 7.61
C THR A 22 22.87 -7.14 6.57
N PRO A 23 23.19 -7.21 5.26
CA PRO A 23 22.35 -6.65 4.21
C PRO A 23 20.90 -7.20 4.23
N GLU A 24 20.74 -8.41 4.75
CA GLU A 24 19.45 -9.08 5.01
C GLU A 24 18.58 -8.28 6.01
N GLU A 25 19.17 -7.70 7.06
CA GLU A 25 18.47 -6.96 8.11
C GLU A 25 18.14 -5.53 7.71
N THR A 26 19.01 -4.87 6.95
CA THR A 26 18.80 -3.47 6.55
C THR A 26 18.04 -3.35 5.23
N GLY A 27 18.09 -4.38 4.39
CA GLY A 27 17.63 -4.31 2.99
C GLY A 27 18.57 -3.51 2.08
N TYR A 28 19.73 -3.07 2.58
CA TYR A 28 20.73 -2.34 1.81
C TYR A 28 22.10 -3.01 1.93
N THR A 29 22.86 -2.97 0.84
CA THR A 29 24.28 -3.30 0.86
C THR A 29 25.07 -2.24 1.66
N PRO A 30 26.30 -2.54 2.12
CA PRO A 30 27.14 -1.56 2.82
C PRO A 30 27.42 -0.28 1.99
N GLY A 31 27.34 -0.37 0.65
CA GLY A 31 27.46 0.77 -0.26
C GLY A 31 26.17 1.60 -0.40
N GLY A 32 25.12 1.30 0.37
CA GLY A 32 23.83 2.00 0.33
C GLY A 32 22.93 1.61 -0.85
N VAL A 33 23.28 0.59 -1.62
CA VAL A 33 22.45 0.09 -2.73
C VAL A 33 21.40 -0.87 -2.16
N PRO A 34 20.10 -0.71 -2.46
CA PRO A 34 19.06 -1.65 -2.04
C PRO A 34 19.34 -3.08 -2.53
N THR A 35 19.05 -4.07 -1.70
CA THR A 35 19.09 -5.47 -2.13
C THR A 35 17.89 -5.79 -3.03
N PHE A 36 18.01 -6.84 -3.83
CA PHE A 36 16.91 -7.29 -4.67
C PHE A 36 15.66 -7.67 -3.84
N GLU A 37 15.88 -8.33 -2.70
CA GLU A 37 14.79 -8.72 -1.81
C GLU A 37 14.06 -7.50 -1.22
N SER A 38 14.80 -6.48 -0.77
CA SER A 38 14.21 -5.22 -0.29
C SER A 38 13.33 -4.54 -1.34
N VAL A 39 13.78 -4.51 -2.60
CA VAL A 39 13.00 -3.91 -3.69
C VAL A 39 11.75 -4.75 -3.98
N ARG A 40 11.87 -6.08 -3.99
CA ARG A 40 10.72 -6.98 -4.18
C ARG A 40 9.68 -6.77 -3.09
N GLU A 41 10.07 -6.88 -1.82
CA GLU A 41 9.18 -6.72 -0.67
C GLU A 41 8.47 -5.36 -0.70
N LYS A 42 9.20 -4.30 -1.06
CA LYS A 42 8.64 -2.95 -1.19
C LYS A 42 7.61 -2.85 -2.31
N ILE A 43 7.83 -3.53 -3.44
CA ILE A 43 6.86 -3.57 -4.54
C ILE A 43 5.62 -4.34 -4.11
N GLU A 44 5.78 -5.50 -3.50
CA GLU A 44 4.67 -6.33 -3.03
C GLU A 44 3.83 -5.62 -1.98
N THR A 45 4.48 -4.97 -1.01
CA THR A 45 3.81 -4.17 0.03
C THR A 45 3.02 -3.01 -0.58
N ARG A 46 3.61 -2.27 -1.52
CA ARG A 46 2.94 -1.15 -2.21
C ARG A 46 1.79 -1.64 -3.07
N TYR A 47 1.96 -2.75 -3.76
CA TYR A 47 0.92 -3.34 -4.58
C TYR A 47 -0.27 -3.80 -3.72
N GLY A 48 -0.02 -4.56 -2.65
CA GLY A 48 -1.05 -4.99 -1.71
C GLY A 48 -1.79 -3.81 -1.08
N THR A 49 -1.07 -2.77 -0.68
CA THR A 49 -1.67 -1.53 -0.17
C THR A 49 -2.52 -0.82 -1.22
N ALA A 50 -2.00 -0.68 -2.45
CA ALA A 50 -2.70 0.01 -3.53
C ALA A 50 -4.04 -0.66 -3.85
N VAL A 51 -4.08 -1.99 -3.88
CA VAL A 51 -5.30 -2.77 -4.14
C VAL A 51 -6.42 -2.44 -3.14
N GLY A 52 -6.11 -2.27 -1.84
CA GLY A 52 -7.13 -1.95 -0.82
C GLY A 52 -7.31 -0.46 -0.51
N SER A 53 -6.40 0.40 -0.98
CA SER A 53 -6.37 1.82 -0.59
C SER A 53 -7.59 2.61 -1.06
N SER A 54 -8.15 2.27 -2.23
CA SER A 54 -9.33 2.96 -2.76
C SER A 54 -10.59 2.70 -1.95
N GLU A 55 -10.76 1.46 -1.46
CA GLU A 55 -11.89 1.08 -0.61
C GLU A 55 -11.84 1.85 0.72
N LEU A 56 -10.68 1.85 1.37
CA LEU A 56 -10.46 2.64 2.59
C LEU A 56 -10.67 4.14 2.37
N ALA A 57 -10.20 4.68 1.23
CA ALA A 57 -10.40 6.09 0.89
C ALA A 57 -11.89 6.43 0.71
N SER A 58 -12.68 5.53 0.11
CA SER A 58 -14.13 5.74 -0.05
C SER A 58 -14.90 5.70 1.27
N GLU A 59 -14.44 4.92 2.25
CA GLU A 59 -15.09 4.80 3.56
C GLU A 59 -14.86 6.02 4.48
N THR A 60 -13.91 6.90 4.13
CA THR A 60 -13.68 8.14 4.87
C THR A 60 -14.91 9.07 4.83
N PRO A 61 -15.11 9.95 5.83
CA PRO A 61 -16.15 10.97 5.78
C PRO A 61 -16.07 11.84 4.53
N GLU A 62 -14.86 12.21 4.11
CA GLU A 62 -14.59 13.00 2.91
C GLU A 62 -14.93 12.22 1.64
N GLY A 63 -14.57 10.93 1.58
CA GLY A 63 -14.90 10.03 0.48
C GLY A 63 -16.40 9.92 0.26
N ARG A 64 -17.15 9.68 1.35
CA ARG A 64 -18.62 9.64 1.31
C ARG A 64 -19.23 10.97 0.87
N ALA A 65 -18.70 12.10 1.34
CA ALA A 65 -19.20 13.41 0.94
C ALA A 65 -19.00 13.69 -0.56
N VAL A 66 -17.88 13.24 -1.15
CA VAL A 66 -17.63 13.35 -2.59
C VAL A 66 -18.61 12.49 -3.38
N GLU A 67 -18.86 11.26 -2.93
CA GLU A 67 -19.80 10.34 -3.57
C GLU A 67 -21.25 10.86 -3.51
N GLU A 68 -21.68 11.38 -2.36
CA GLU A 68 -22.99 12.02 -2.20
C GLU A 68 -23.17 13.22 -3.15
N GLN A 69 -22.14 14.06 -3.31
CA GLN A 69 -22.17 15.19 -4.25
C GLN A 69 -22.26 14.72 -5.71
N TYR A 70 -21.56 13.64 -6.05
CA TYR A 70 -21.61 13.03 -7.37
C TYR A 70 -23.01 12.48 -7.66
N GLU A 71 -23.57 11.67 -6.76
CA GLU A 71 -24.93 11.14 -6.83
C GLU A 71 -25.99 12.26 -6.98
N ALA A 72 -25.88 13.32 -6.18
CA ALA A 72 -26.79 14.47 -6.25
C ALA A 72 -26.73 15.15 -7.64
N ARG A 73 -25.53 15.30 -8.21
CA ARG A 73 -25.35 15.85 -9.56
C ARG A 73 -25.95 14.93 -10.63
N GLN A 74 -25.76 13.62 -10.51
CA GLN A 74 -26.31 12.65 -11.44
C GLN A 74 -27.84 12.64 -11.41
N ARG A 75 -28.45 12.68 -10.22
CA ARG A 75 -29.91 12.80 -10.07
C ARG A 75 -30.43 14.09 -10.69
N ALA A 76 -29.81 15.23 -10.39
CA ALA A 76 -30.21 16.52 -10.98
C ALA A 76 -30.11 16.52 -12.51
N ALA A 77 -29.05 15.92 -13.06
CA ALA A 77 -28.88 15.76 -14.50
C ALA A 77 -29.98 14.86 -15.11
N HIS A 78 -30.28 13.74 -14.45
CA HIS A 78 -31.35 12.83 -14.86
C HIS A 78 -32.71 13.54 -14.89
N ASP A 79 -33.10 14.19 -13.80
CA ASP A 79 -34.37 14.91 -13.68
C ASP A 79 -34.49 16.00 -14.75
N ARG A 80 -33.39 16.70 -15.04
CA ARG A 80 -33.37 17.70 -16.10
C ARG A 80 -33.58 17.09 -17.48
N LEU A 81 -32.97 15.95 -17.76
CA LEU A 81 -33.17 15.23 -19.03
C LEU A 81 -34.61 14.74 -19.18
N GLU A 82 -35.23 14.25 -18.10
CA GLU A 82 -36.64 13.87 -18.12
C GLU A 82 -37.56 15.05 -18.41
N GLN A 83 -37.33 16.20 -17.77
CA GLN A 83 -38.08 17.42 -18.05
C GLN A 83 -37.99 17.83 -19.52
N ILE A 84 -36.80 17.76 -20.13
CA ILE A 84 -36.59 18.07 -21.55
C ILE A 84 -37.36 17.08 -22.44
N ARG A 85 -37.30 15.78 -22.15
CA ARG A 85 -38.04 14.77 -22.91
C ARG A 85 -39.54 14.97 -22.80
N ALA A 86 -40.03 15.32 -21.61
CA ALA A 86 -41.44 15.64 -21.38
C ALA A 86 -41.85 16.90 -22.15
N SER A 87 -41.04 17.96 -22.14
CA SER A 87 -41.37 19.19 -22.89
C SER A 87 -41.44 18.92 -24.40
N MET A 88 -40.51 18.12 -24.95
CA MET A 88 -40.56 17.76 -26.37
C MET A 88 -41.77 16.89 -26.75
N ARG A 89 -42.28 16.07 -25.82
CA ARG A 89 -43.46 15.23 -26.06
C ARG A 89 -44.77 16.00 -25.87
N ASN A 90 -44.80 16.96 -24.95
CA ASN A 90 -45.96 17.78 -24.60
C ASN A 90 -46.08 19.05 -25.45
N GLU A 91 -45.18 19.27 -26.40
CA GLU A 91 -45.34 20.25 -27.48
C GLU A 91 -45.82 19.52 -28.75
N PRO A 92 -47.08 19.04 -28.80
CA PRO A 92 -47.64 18.54 -30.04
C PRO A 92 -47.82 19.75 -30.97
N ASP A 93 -47.22 19.66 -32.15
CA ASP A 93 -47.76 20.22 -33.38
C ASP A 93 -48.35 21.63 -33.23
N ARG A 94 -47.49 22.63 -33.00
CA ARG A 94 -47.84 24.03 -33.28
C ARG A 94 -47.57 24.32 -34.77
N THR A 95 -48.27 23.63 -35.66
CA THR A 95 -48.40 23.97 -37.08
C THR A 95 -49.79 23.66 -37.60
#